data_AF-A0A7Y8IDW9-F1
#
_entry.id   AF-A0A7Y8IDW9-F1
#
_cell.length_a   1.000
_cell.length_b   1.000
_cell.length_c   1.000
_cell.angle_alpha   90.00
_cell.angle_beta   90.00
_cell.angle_gamma   90.00
#
_symmetry.space_group_name_H-M   'P 1'
#
loop_
_entity.id
_entity.type
_entity.pdbx_description
1 polymer ?
#
loop_
_entity_poly.entity_id
_entity_poly.type
_entity_poly.pdbx_seq_one_letter_code
_entity_poly.pdbx_strand_id
1 'polypeptide(L)'
;MKARLVRIGNSRGVRLPKTIIAQAGLTDEVELAVRDGAVVIARANSARSGWADAARQMRQREDDRLLDMPTPTRFDEKEWQW
;
A
#
# COMPACT_ATOMS: atom_id res chain seq x y z
N MET A 1 22.33 -12.48 11.89
CA MET A 1 21.83 -13.84 11.58
C MET A 1 22.19 -14.19 10.15
N LYS A 2 22.68 -15.40 9.88
CA LYS A 2 22.85 -15.92 8.51
C LYS A 2 21.74 -16.92 8.23
N ALA A 3 21.10 -16.81 7.08
CA ALA A 3 20.08 -17.75 6.61
C ALA A 3 20.45 -18.28 5.23
N ARG A 4 19.87 -19.42 4.85
CA ARG A 4 20.10 -20.04 3.54
C ARG A 4 18.92 -19.80 2.62
N LEU A 5 19.21 -19.60 1.34
CA LEU A 5 18.22 -19.55 0.28
C LEU A 5 17.78 -20.98 -0.09
N VAL A 6 16.55 -21.37 0.25
CA VAL A 6 16.00 -22.70 -0.02
C VAL A 6 15.21 -22.71 -1.34
N ARG A 7 15.12 -23.86 -2.00
CA ARG A 7 14.31 -24.03 -3.22
C ARG A 7 12.85 -24.28 -2.84
N ILE A 8 11.93 -23.60 -3.50
CA ILE A 8 10.48 -23.76 -3.39
C ILE A 8 9.93 -23.84 -4.82
N GLY A 9 9.90 -25.05 -5.39
CA GLY A 9 9.56 -25.22 -6.81
C GLY A 9 10.54 -24.51 -7.75
N ASN A 10 10.02 -23.61 -8.59
CA ASN A 10 10.81 -22.72 -9.46
C ASN A 10 11.31 -21.45 -8.73
N SER A 11 10.83 -21.21 -7.51
CA SER A 11 11.17 -20.05 -6.70
C SER A 11 12.22 -20.38 -5.65
N ARG A 12 12.70 -19.35 -4.96
CA ARG A 12 13.61 -19.46 -3.81
C ARG A 12 13.03 -18.70 -2.62
N GLY A 13 13.31 -19.16 -1.41
CA GLY A 13 12.84 -18.51 -0.18
C GLY A 13 13.91 -18.46 0.91
N VAL A 14 13.67 -17.63 1.92
CA VAL A 14 14.45 -17.55 3.16
C VAL A 14 13.52 -17.93 4.31
N ARG A 15 13.98 -18.80 5.23
CA ARG A 15 13.23 -19.11 6.44
C ARG A 15 13.46 -18.03 7.49
N LEU A 16 12.42 -17.28 7.82
CA LEU A 16 12.44 -16.27 8.88
C LEU A 16 12.06 -16.92 10.23
N PRO A 17 12.83 -16.69 11.31
CA PRO A 17 12.42 -17.10 12.64
C PRO A 17 11.11 -16.41 13.06
N LYS A 18 10.29 -17.10 13.86
CA LYS A 18 9.04 -16.53 14.41
C LYS A 18 9.26 -15.20 15.14
N THR A 19 10.38 -15.06 15.85
CA THR A 19 10.74 -13.82 16.55
C THR A 19 10.94 -12.64 15.60
N ILE A 20 11.57 -12.86 14.45
CA ILE A 20 11.78 -11.81 13.43
C ILE A 20 10.46 -11.43 12.77
N ILE A 21 9.61 -12.41 12.44
CA ILE A 21 8.26 -12.19 11.89
C ILE A 21 7.44 -11.30 12.84
N ALA A 22 7.42 -11.66 14.13
CA ALA A 22 6.69 -10.92 15.15
C ALA A 22 7.24 -9.50 15.38
N GLN A 23 8.57 -9.36 15.48
CA GLN A 23 9.21 -8.04 15.66
C GLN A 23 8.98 -7.10 14.48
N ALA A 24 8.95 -7.64 13.26
CA ALA A 24 8.68 -6.87 12.05
C ALA A 24 7.18 -6.64 11.78
N GLY A 25 6.29 -7.25 12.58
CA GLY A 25 4.84 -7.14 12.40
C GLY A 25 4.34 -7.70 11.06
N LEU A 26 5.03 -8.71 10.52
CA LEU A 26 4.63 -9.35 9.26
C LEU A 26 3.40 -10.25 9.50
N THR A 27 2.46 -10.19 8.57
CA THR A 27 1.29 -11.07 8.50
C THR A 27 1.44 -12.04 7.33
N ASP A 28 0.34 -12.66 6.88
CA ASP A 28 0.35 -13.57 5.74
C ASP A 28 0.65 -12.87 4.41
N GLU A 29 0.37 -11.55 4.33
CA GLU A 29 0.69 -10.71 3.17
C GLU A 29 1.84 -9.76 3.49
N VAL A 30 2.81 -9.73 2.58
CA VAL A 30 4.00 -8.88 2.69
C VAL A 30 4.29 -8.20 1.36
N GLU A 31 4.90 -7.02 1.45
CA GLU A 31 5.44 -6.30 0.30
C GLU A 31 6.93 -6.60 0.17
N LEU A 32 7.38 -6.81 -1.08
CA LEU A 32 8.77 -7.05 -1.42
C LEU A 32 9.29 -5.91 -2.30
N ALA A 33 10.44 -5.36 -1.94
CA ALA A 33 11.15 -4.38 -2.75
C ALA A 33 12.66 -4.70 -2.80
N VAL A 34 13.34 -4.25 -3.86
CA VAL A 34 14.80 -4.31 -3.95
C VAL A 34 15.36 -2.91 -3.73
N ARG A 35 16.27 -2.77 -2.77
CA ARG A 35 16.98 -1.52 -2.49
C ARG A 35 18.44 -1.84 -2.20
N ASP A 36 19.36 -1.19 -2.91
CA ASP A 36 20.81 -1.30 -2.67
C ASP A 36 21.34 -2.74 -2.60
N GLY A 37 20.86 -3.61 -3.49
CA GLY A 37 21.24 -5.03 -3.53
C GLY A 37 20.62 -5.90 -2.42
N ALA A 38 19.71 -5.36 -1.61
CA ALA A 38 18.96 -6.08 -0.59
C ALA A 38 17.48 -6.23 -0.96
N VAL A 39 16.89 -7.37 -0.58
CA VAL A 39 15.44 -7.56 -0.59
C VAL A 39 14.87 -7.05 0.74
N VAL A 40 14.03 -6.03 0.67
CA VAL A 40 13.27 -5.49 1.80
C VAL A 40 11.91 -6.19 1.84
N ILE A 41 11.60 -6.78 3.00
CA ILE A 41 10.31 -7.42 3.28
C ILE A 41 9.61 -6.56 4.32
N ALA A 42 8.44 -6.02 4.00
CA ALA A 42 7.64 -5.20 4.90
C ALA A 42 6.22 -5.77 5.03
N ARG A 43 5.53 -5.42 6.12
CA ARG A 43 4.11 -5.75 6.28
C ARG A 43 3.33 -5.14 5.12
N ALA A 44 2.41 -5.89 4.52
CA ALA A 44 1.50 -5.31 3.54
C ALA A 44 0.63 -4.25 4.23
N ASN A 45 0.53 -3.07 3.63
CA ASN A 45 -0.48 -2.11 4.05
C ASN A 45 -1.76 -2.40 3.28
N SER A 46 -2.91 -2.29 3.95
CA SER A 46 -4.18 -2.37 3.24
C SER A 46 -4.25 -1.26 2.18
N ALA A 47 -4.91 -1.56 1.07
CA ALA A 47 -5.20 -0.53 0.07
C ALA A 47 -5.87 0.66 0.76
N ARG A 48 -5.33 1.86 0.51
CA ARG A 48 -5.79 3.13 1.11
C ARG A 48 -5.55 3.25 2.62
N SER A 49 -4.68 2.43 3.21
CA SER A 49 -4.18 2.65 4.57
C SER A 49 -3.62 4.07 4.69
N GLY A 50 -4.07 4.81 5.71
CA GLY A 50 -3.69 6.21 5.93
C GLY A 50 -4.40 7.24 5.05
N TRP A 51 -5.26 6.85 4.09
CA TRP A 51 -5.98 7.82 3.25
C TRP A 51 -6.96 8.68 4.05
N ALA A 52 -7.61 8.12 5.06
CA ALA A 52 -8.49 8.90 5.94
C ALA A 52 -7.71 10.00 6.68
N ASP A 53 -6.50 9.70 7.17
CA ASP A 53 -5.62 10.68 7.80
C ASP A 53 -5.09 11.71 6.81
N ALA A 54 -4.68 11.27 5.61
CA ALA A 54 -4.26 12.16 4.54
C ALA A 54 -5.38 13.12 4.13
N ALA A 55 -6.62 12.63 3.98
CA ALA A 55 -7.78 13.45 3.66
C ALA A 55 -8.11 14.45 4.78
N ARG A 56 -8.01 14.03 6.05
CA ARG A 56 -8.13 14.94 7.20
C ARG A 56 -7.08 16.05 7.17
N GLN A 57 -5.82 15.72 6.87
CA GLN A 57 -4.74 16.70 6.76
C GLN A 57 -4.92 17.64 5.57
N MET A 58 -5.35 17.13 4.40
CA MET A 58 -5.68 17.96 3.24
C MET A 58 -6.78 18.98 3.60
N ARG A 59 -7.84 18.54 4.27
CA ARG A 59 -8.91 19.44 4.73
C ARG A 59 -8.39 20.51 5.70
N GLN A 60 -7.54 20.14 6.66
CA GLN A 60 -6.93 21.08 7.61
C GLN A 60 -6.06 22.14 6.92
N ARG A 61 -5.48 21.80 5.77
CA ARG A 61 -4.67 22.70 4.94
C ARG A 61 -5.46 23.43 3.86
N GLU A 62 -6.75 23.13 3.73
CA GLU A 62 -7.63 23.61 2.66
C GLU A 62 -7.16 23.20 1.23
N ASP A 63 -6.38 22.13 1.14
CA ASP A 63 -5.87 21.54 -0.11
C ASP A 63 -6.93 20.65 -0.81
N ASP A 64 -8.17 20.64 -0.32
CA ASP A 64 -9.27 19.79 -0.78
C ASP A 64 -10.26 20.53 -1.70
N ARG A 65 -9.89 21.72 -2.19
CA ARG A 65 -10.71 22.53 -3.10
C ARG A 65 -10.55 22.05 -4.54
N LEU A 66 -11.61 22.23 -5.32
CA LEU A 66 -11.59 22.04 -6.77
C LEU A 66 -10.59 23.02 -7.41
N LEU A 67 -9.75 22.50 -8.32
CA LEU A 67 -8.81 23.33 -9.09
C LEU A 67 -9.55 24.21 -10.10
N ASP A 68 -10.56 23.63 -10.76
CA ASP A 68 -11.39 24.29 -11.76
C ASP A 68 -12.86 24.22 -11.35
N MET A 69 -13.66 25.17 -11.84
CA MET A 69 -15.10 25.06 -11.68
C MET A 69 -15.62 23.84 -12.45
N PRO A 70 -16.51 23.03 -11.85
CA PRO A 70 -17.07 21.88 -12.51
C PRO A 70 -17.89 22.35 -13.72
N THR A 71 -17.63 21.74 -14.87
CA THR A 71 -18.43 21.95 -16.08
C THR A 71 -19.44 20.82 -16.16
N PRO A 72 -20.74 21.11 -16.35
CA PRO A 72 -21.75 20.07 -16.54
C PRO A 72 -21.35 19.11 -17.66
N THR A 73 -21.45 17.82 -17.37
CA THR A 73 -21.24 16.77 -18.36
C THR A 73 -22.57 16.31 -18.94
N ARG A 74 -22.53 15.62 -20.08
CA ARG A 74 -23.73 14.96 -20.64
C ARG A 74 -24.40 14.04 -19.61
N PHE A 75 -23.61 13.39 -18.76
CA PHE A 75 -24.12 12.50 -17.72
C PHE A 75 -24.98 13.26 -16.71
N ASP A 76 -24.50 14.42 -16.23
CA ASP A 76 -25.23 15.30 -15.31
C ASP A 76 -26.56 15.80 -15.91
N GLU A 77 -26.57 16.06 -17.21
CA GLU A 77 -27.73 16.64 -17.90
C GLU A 77 -28.78 15.62 -18.35
N LYS A 78 -28.34 14.44 -18.80
CA LYS A 78 -29.18 13.55 -19.62
C LYS A 78 -29.23 12.11 -19.16
N GLU A 79 -28.28 11.68 -18.34
CA GLU A 79 -28.13 10.26 -18.01
C GLU A 79 -28.42 9.97 -16.53
N TRP A 80 -28.27 10.95 -15.64
CA TRP A 80 -28.61 10.78 -14.22
C TRP A 80 -30.11 10.61 -13.99
N GLN A 81 -30.51 9.47 -13.40
CA GLN A 81 -31.86 9.19 -12.91
C GLN A 81 -31.79 8.52 -11.53
N TRP A 82 -32.77 8.84 -10.66
CA TRP A 82 -32.86 8.33 -9.28
C TRP A 82 -33.45 6.92 -9.22
#